data_AF-A0A949PUT0-F1
#
_entry.id   AF-A0A949PUT0-F1
#
_cell.length_a   1.000
_cell.length_b   1.000
_cell.length_c   1.000
_cell.angle_alpha   90.00
_cell.angle_beta   90.00
_cell.angle_gamma   90.00
#
_symmetry.space_group_name_H-M   'P 1'
#
loop_
_entity.id
_entity.type
_entity.pdbx_description
1 polymer ?
#
loop_
_entity_poly.entity_id
_entity_poly.type
_entity_poly.pdbx_seq_one_letter_code
_entity_poly.pdbx_strand_id
1 'polypeptide(L)'
;RLHFTPAALLYLLLAAGAMGFGYAAWNVGILHGNVTILAGASYFIPVLSSALSVWLLGATLSWAFWQGAAMVCAGAMLCWWATRRR
;
A
#
# COMPACT_ATOMS: atom_id res chain seq x y z
N ARG A 1 -11.46 2.76 29.27
CA ARG A 1 -11.54 1.30 29.55
C ARG A 1 -11.58 0.59 28.21
N LEU A 2 -10.87 -0.53 28.02
CA LEU A 2 -10.99 -1.33 26.79
C LEU A 2 -12.37 -2.01 26.77
N HIS A 3 -13.13 -1.78 25.70
CA HIS A 3 -14.46 -2.38 25.52
C HIS A 3 -14.33 -3.61 24.61
N PHE A 4 -14.42 -4.80 25.19
CA PHE A 4 -14.36 -6.06 24.45
C PHE A 4 -15.76 -6.47 24.01
N THR A 5 -16.17 -6.02 22.83
CA THR A 5 -17.39 -6.50 22.17
C THR A 5 -17.03 -7.60 21.16
N PRO A 6 -17.92 -8.58 20.91
CA PRO A 6 -17.66 -9.62 19.91
C PRO A 6 -17.33 -9.05 18.53
N ALA A 7 -18.01 -7.96 18.13
CA ALA A 7 -17.75 -7.28 16.87
C ALA A 7 -16.34 -6.65 16.82
N ALA A 8 -15.89 -5.99 17.90
CA ALA A 8 -14.55 -5.41 17.96
C ALA A 8 -13.47 -6.49 17.91
N LEU A 9 -13.69 -7.63 18.57
CA LEU A 9 -12.79 -8.79 18.51
C LEU A 9 -12.71 -9.35 17.08
N LEU A 10 -13.84 -9.46 16.38
CA LEU A 10 -13.86 -9.91 14.99
C LEU A 10 -13.08 -8.95 14.08
N TYR A 11 -13.32 -7.63 14.16
CA TYR A 11 -12.57 -6.66 13.38
C TYR A 11 -11.07 -6.70 13.68
N LEU A 12 -10.70 -6.87 14.94
CA LEU A 12 -9.30 -7.02 15.34
C LEU A 12 -8.66 -8.26 14.72
N LEU A 13 -9.33 -9.41 14.74
CA LEU A 13 -8.82 -10.64 14.13
C LEU A 13 -8.68 -10.50 12.62
N LEU A 14 -9.65 -9.89 11.94
CA LEU A 14 -9.60 -9.65 10.50
C LEU A 14 -8.46 -8.69 10.14
N ALA A 15 -8.30 -7.60 10.89
CA ALA A 15 -7.21 -6.64 10.67
C ALA A 15 -5.84 -7.29 10.92
N ALA A 16 -5.70 -8.05 12.00
CA ALA A 16 -4.48 -8.79 12.31
C ALA A 16 -4.16 -9.81 11.21
N GLY A 17 -5.16 -10.54 10.72
CA GLY A 17 -5.03 -11.46 9.59
C GLY A 17 -4.57 -10.76 8.32
N ALA A 18 -5.24 -9.66 7.94
CA ALA A 18 -4.87 -8.87 6.76
C ALA A 18 -3.42 -8.38 6.82
N MET A 19 -2.98 -7.87 7.98
CA MET A 19 -1.60 -7.45 8.20
C MET A 19 -0.62 -8.63 8.15
N GLY A 20 -0.93 -9.72 8.86
CA GLY A 20 -0.07 -10.91 8.92
C GLY A 20 0.13 -11.55 7.56
N PHE A 21 -0.95 -11.75 6.80
CA PHE A 21 -0.87 -12.29 5.44
C PHE A 21 -0.19 -11.32 4.47
N GLY A 22 -0.41 -10.00 4.61
CA GLY A 22 0.30 -9.00 3.83
C GLY A 22 1.81 -9.08 4.00
N TYR A 23 2.29 -9.17 5.25
CA TYR A 23 3.71 -9.35 5.55
C TYR A 23 4.26 -10.70 5.09
N ALA A 24 3.49 -11.78 5.23
CA ALA A 24 3.89 -13.09 4.73
C ALA A 24 4.07 -13.07 3.20
N ALA A 25 3.10 -12.49 2.46
CA ALA A 25 3.17 -12.34 1.02
C ALA A 25 4.35 -11.46 0.58
N TRP A 26 4.62 -10.36 1.30
CA TRP A 26 5.79 -9.53 1.08
C TRP A 26 7.10 -10.32 1.23
N ASN A 27 7.23 -11.10 2.31
CA ASN A 27 8.42 -11.91 2.56
C ASN A 27 8.62 -12.98 1.48
N VAL A 28 7.54 -13.67 1.07
CA VAL A 28 7.57 -14.61 -0.06
C VAL A 28 8.01 -13.89 -1.35
N GLY A 29 7.49 -12.69 -1.60
CA GLY A 29 7.84 -11.87 -2.77
C GLY A 29 9.29 -11.43 -2.79
N ILE A 30 9.90 -11.12 -1.65
CA ILE A 30 11.34 -10.83 -1.55
C ILE A 30 12.17 -12.09 -1.79
N LEU A 31 11.81 -13.21 -1.16
CA LEU A 31 12.61 -14.43 -1.18
C LEU A 31 12.56 -15.18 -2.51
N HIS A 32 11.40 -15.19 -3.17
CA HIS A 32 11.16 -16.01 -4.36
C HIS A 32 10.78 -15.20 -5.60
N GLY A 33 10.52 -13.89 -5.46
CA GLY A 33 10.06 -13.03 -6.54
C GLY A 33 11.15 -12.13 -7.13
N ASN A 34 10.77 -11.30 -8.11
CA ASN A 34 11.64 -10.27 -8.64
C ASN A 34 11.53 -8.99 -7.80
N VAL A 35 12.52 -8.75 -6.95
CA VAL A 35 12.57 -7.60 -6.03
C VAL A 35 12.45 -6.26 -6.78
N THR A 36 12.96 -6.16 -8.01
CA THR A 36 12.83 -4.94 -8.83
C THR A 36 11.37 -4.65 -9.18
N ILE A 37 10.60 -5.69 -9.53
CA ILE A 37 9.16 -5.55 -9.83
C ILE A 37 8.41 -5.23 -8.54
N LEU A 38 8.76 -5.88 -7.42
CA LEU A 38 8.13 -5.64 -6.13
C LEU A 38 8.35 -4.20 -5.63
N ALA A 39 9.58 -3.70 -5.77
CA ALA A 39 9.91 -2.31 -5.49
C ALA A 39 9.16 -1.34 -6.41
N GLY A 40 9.11 -1.64 -7.71
CA GLY A 40 8.35 -0.85 -8.70
C GLY A 40 6.85 -0.78 -8.37
N ALA A 41 6.24 -1.92 -8.04
CA ALA A 41 4.84 -1.99 -7.62
C ALA A 41 4.58 -1.20 -6.32
N SER A 42 5.54 -1.20 -5.39
CA SER A 42 5.44 -0.45 -4.13
C SER A 42 5.39 1.06 -4.33
N TYR A 43 5.98 1.59 -5.41
CA TYR A 43 5.90 3.02 -5.71
C TYR A 43 4.48 3.50 -6.05
N PHE A 44 3.56 2.60 -6.38
CA PHE A 44 2.16 2.91 -6.64
C PHE A 44 1.27 2.83 -5.39
N ILE A 45 1.83 2.52 -4.20
CA ILE A 45 1.08 2.48 -2.92
C ILE A 45 0.25 3.75 -2.69
N PRO A 46 0.75 4.99 -2.92
CA PRO A 46 -0.06 6.20 -2.72
C PRO A 46 -1.34 6.19 -3.56
N VAL A 47 -1.27 5.75 -4.81
CA VAL A 47 -2.42 5.68 -5.73
C VAL A 47 -3.39 4.58 -5.31
N LEU A 48 -2.88 3.37 -5.02
CA LEU A 48 -3.70 2.22 -4.65
C LEU A 48 -4.42 2.41 -3.31
N SER A 49 -3.69 2.90 -2.28
CA SER A 49 -4.26 3.19 -0.96
C SER A 49 -5.35 4.27 -1.03
N SER A 50 -5.13 5.28 -1.87
CA SER A 50 -6.10 6.35 -2.11
C SER A 50 -7.35 5.86 -2.82
N ALA A 51 -7.20 5.06 -3.87
CA ALA A 51 -8.33 4.43 -4.57
C ALA A 51 -9.16 3.55 -3.64
N LEU A 52 -8.49 2.73 -2.81
CA LEU A 52 -9.16 1.90 -1.81
C LEU A 52 -9.88 2.76 -0.75
N SER A 53 -9.30 3.88 -0.33
CA SER A 53 -9.93 4.79 0.63
C SER A 53 -11.19 5.46 0.06
N VAL A 54 -11.17 5.85 -1.22
CA VAL A 54 -12.38 6.34 -1.91
C VAL A 54 -13.45 5.26 -1.93
N TRP A 55 -13.07 4.04 -2.30
CA TRP A 55 -14.03 2.95 -2.49
C TRP A 55 -14.61 2.43 -1.17
N LEU A 56 -13.76 2.21 -0.16
CA LEU A 56 -14.15 1.58 1.10
C LEU A 56 -14.70 2.57 2.13
N LEU A 57 -14.13 3.77 2.19
CA LEU A 57 -14.46 4.79 3.20
C LEU A 57 -15.32 5.93 2.64
N GLY A 58 -15.57 5.95 1.32
CA GLY A 58 -16.26 7.07 0.67
C GLY A 58 -15.46 8.37 0.71
N ALA A 59 -14.13 8.29 0.85
CA ALA A 59 -13.28 9.48 0.95
C ALA A 59 -13.36 10.33 -0.32
N THR A 60 -13.52 11.64 -0.18
CA THR A 60 -13.52 12.58 -1.30
C THR A 60 -12.10 13.13 -1.50
N LEU A 61 -11.43 12.66 -2.54
CA LEU A 61 -10.09 13.11 -2.90
C LEU A 61 -10.16 14.16 -4.01
N SER A 62 -9.51 15.31 -3.80
CA SER A 62 -9.48 16.38 -4.79
C SER A 62 -8.63 16.00 -6.01
N TRP A 63 -8.81 16.73 -7.11
CA TRP A 63 -7.96 16.55 -8.28
C TRP A 63 -6.48 16.85 -7.99
N ALA A 64 -6.21 17.88 -7.19
CA ALA A 64 -4.85 18.23 -6.76
C ALA A 64 -4.18 17.09 -5.98
N PHE A 65 -4.95 16.33 -5.18
CA PHE A 65 -4.43 15.15 -4.49
C PHE A 65 -3.94 14.09 -5.47
N TRP A 66 -4.74 13.77 -6.50
CA TRP A 66 -4.35 12.79 -7.52
C TRP A 66 -3.12 13.24 -8.32
N GLN A 67 -3.01 14.54 -8.61
CA GLN A 67 -1.81 15.11 -9.21
C GLN A 67 -0.59 14.91 -8.30
N GLY A 68 -0.72 15.20 -7.00
CA GLY A 68 0.35 14.96 -6.02
C GLY A 68 0.75 13.49 -5.94
N ALA A 69 -0.21 12.57 -5.87
CA ALA A 69 0.05 11.13 -5.86
C ALA A 69 0.79 10.67 -7.12
N ALA A 70 0.39 11.17 -8.30
CA ALA A 70 1.07 10.89 -9.56
C ALA A 70 2.49 11.46 -9.59
N MET A 71 2.70 12.68 -9.10
CA MET A 71 4.03 13.30 -9.00
C MET A 71 4.97 12.49 -8.10
N VAL A 72 4.47 11.97 -6.97
CA VAL A 72 5.27 11.10 -6.08
C VAL A 72 5.65 9.80 -6.78
N CYS A 73 4.70 9.15 -7.47
CA CYS A 73 4.98 7.93 -8.23
C CYS A 73 6.02 8.19 -9.33
N ALA A 74 5.86 9.28 -10.08
CA ALA A 74 6.78 9.69 -11.13
C ALA A 74 8.18 9.99 -10.58
N GLY A 75 8.27 10.72 -9.47
CA GLY A 75 9.54 11.01 -8.79
C GLY A 75 10.26 9.73 -8.35
N ALA A 76 9.54 8.78 -7.76
CA ALA A 76 10.12 7.49 -7.36
C ALA A 76 10.62 6.67 -8.57
N MET A 77 9.85 6.64 -9.67
CA MET A 77 10.28 5.99 -10.91
C MET A 77 11.52 6.66 -11.53
N LEU A 78 11.59 8.00 -11.50
CA LEU A 78 12.76 8.75 -11.97
C LEU A 78 14.00 8.45 -11.14
N CYS A 79 13.88 8.44 -9.80
CA CYS A 79 14.98 8.06 -8.90
C CYS A 79 15.46 6.63 -9.16
N TRP A 80 14.52 5.70 -9.36
CA TRP A 80 14.86 4.32 -9.72
C TRP A 80 15.58 4.25 -11.06
N TRP A 81 15.10 4.96 -12.08
CA TRP A 81 15.74 4.96 -13.41
C TRP A 81 17.15 5.55 -13.37
N ALA A 82 17.36 6.62 -12.62
CA ALA A 82 18.66 7.24 -12.43
C ALA A 82 19.67 6.32 -11.72
N THR A 83 19.20 5.42 -10.85
CA THR A 83 20.04 4.50 -10.07
C THR A 83 20.18 3.11 -10.70
N ARG A 84 19.34 2.76 -11.68
CA ARG A 84 19.33 1.44 -12.36
C ARG A 84 20.58 1.12 -13.21
N ARG A 85 21.47 2.09 -13.48
CA ARG A 85 22.64 1.94 -14.38
C ARG A 85 23.98 2.31 -13.75
N ARG A 86 24.12 2.16 -12.43
CA ARG A 86 25.42 1.96 -11.79
C ARG A 86 25.48 0.54 -11.25
#